data_AF-A0A5A9F480-F1
#
_entry.id   AF-A0A5A9F480-F1
#
_cell.length_a   1.000
_cell.length_b   1.000
_cell.length_c   1.000
_cell.angle_alpha   90.00
_cell.angle_beta   90.00
_cell.angle_gamma   90.00
#
_symmetry.space_group_name_H-M   'P 1'
#
loop_
_entity.id
_entity.type
_entity.pdbx_description
1 polymer ?
#
loop_
_entity_poly.entity_id
_entity_poly.type
_entity_poly.pdbx_seq_one_letter_code
_entity_poly.pdbx_strand_id
1 'polypeptide(L)'
;MIRTLRGAVFGLVAVIGIAVASGLTVAHPAAAQIVLKSAYGEASLVGPARARGAVVWSHGRSVDSEDSEAPTPLYMKALRDAGWDVYRLDRMRVSDTLPNSSRALASYSEALKAKGYRRVALTGQSFGAFISLIAAGQTNAIDAIIATAPAAFGNFTEAFDSYRENAAQLWPILREVRRARVMMFFFHGDDFDPGGRAEPARNILSQRGLSSMIVDQPSLLTGHGAANTGLFVRRFGACIVRFAEEPPTPNDPPCDESWGRSPSAELLQAALPANASGSAKGNDATAALRPYMGTWYGSYINGREVALSVEKAEGDAVYADYVLGVGMEADQPFERVRRKGRIENGELVFDEKGRNILRYRLRPDGRVAASWLDKDGHGRLDTVLRRVN
;
A
#
# COMPACT_ATOMS: atom_id res chain seq x y z
N MET A 1 9.41 -2.24 88.16
CA MET A 1 9.20 -3.70 87.93
C MET A 1 7.94 -3.87 87.06
N ILE A 2 8.06 -4.63 85.96
CA ILE A 2 7.06 -5.56 85.38
C ILE A 2 5.66 -4.97 85.04
N ARG A 3 5.36 -4.71 83.75
CA ARG A 3 4.42 -5.49 82.85
C ARG A 3 3.01 -5.66 83.46
N THR A 4 1.87 -5.40 82.78
CA THR A 4 1.48 -5.82 81.42
C THR A 4 0.12 -5.21 81.00
N LEU A 5 -0.13 -5.24 79.68
CA LEU A 5 -1.31 -4.82 78.90
C LEU A 5 -2.68 -5.41 79.33
N ARG A 6 -3.77 -4.69 79.02
CA ARG A 6 -4.81 -5.09 78.03
C ARG A 6 -5.83 -3.96 77.80
N GLY A 7 -6.17 -3.72 76.53
CA GLY A 7 -7.13 -2.70 76.10
C GLY A 7 -8.48 -3.26 75.60
N ALA A 8 -9.41 -2.35 75.31
CA ALA A 8 -10.52 -2.39 74.34
C ALA A 8 -11.32 -1.07 74.55
N VAL A 9 -11.23 -0.05 73.68
CA VAL A 9 -11.97 0.22 72.42
C VAL A 9 -13.48 0.46 72.57
N PHE A 10 -13.91 1.67 72.18
CA PHE A 10 -15.19 2.17 71.59
C PHE A 10 -15.44 3.60 72.11
N GLY A 11 -15.73 4.67 71.37
CA GLY A 11 -15.89 4.98 69.95
C GLY A 11 -16.79 6.24 69.82
N LEU A 12 -16.40 7.19 68.96
CA LEU A 12 -17.16 8.34 68.38
C LEU A 12 -17.58 9.49 69.36
N VAL A 13 -17.52 10.82 69.10
CA VAL A 13 -17.80 11.66 67.91
C VAL A 13 -17.11 13.06 67.99
N ALA A 14 -16.57 13.50 66.84
CA ALA A 14 -16.39 14.83 66.23
C ALA A 14 -15.77 16.06 66.96
N VAL A 15 -14.76 16.66 66.30
CA VAL A 15 -14.82 18.05 65.82
C VAL A 15 -14.12 18.14 64.45
N ILE A 16 -14.77 18.90 63.56
CA ILE A 16 -14.44 19.23 62.18
C ILE A 16 -13.13 20.03 62.09
N GLY A 17 -12.19 19.58 61.24
CA GLY A 17 -11.01 20.32 60.83
C GLY A 17 -10.92 20.37 59.31
N ILE A 18 -11.02 21.57 58.75
CA ILE A 18 -10.88 21.85 57.31
C ILE A 18 -9.45 21.51 56.88
N ALA A 19 -9.27 20.44 56.12
CA ALA A 19 -8.04 20.17 55.39
C ALA A 19 -8.27 20.52 53.92
N VAL A 20 -7.62 21.59 53.47
CA VAL A 20 -7.46 21.94 52.06
C VAL A 20 -6.71 20.79 51.39
N ALA A 21 -7.44 19.90 50.72
CA ALA A 21 -6.85 18.91 49.84
C ALA A 21 -6.36 19.65 48.60
N SER A 22 -5.11 20.11 48.66
CA SER A 22 -4.31 20.47 47.49
C SER A 22 -4.22 19.23 46.61
N GLY A 23 -5.20 19.06 45.72
CA GLY A 23 -5.19 18.07 44.66
C GLY A 23 -4.03 18.37 43.73
N LEU A 24 -2.84 17.88 44.08
CA LEU A 24 -1.78 17.63 43.12
C LEU A 24 -2.29 16.52 42.20
N THR A 25 -3.10 16.89 41.21
CA THR A 25 -3.18 16.11 39.99
C THR A 25 -1.77 16.10 39.44
N VAL A 26 -1.06 14.99 39.64
CA VAL A 26 0.16 14.70 38.89
C VAL A 26 -0.30 14.62 37.44
N ALA A 27 -0.22 15.74 36.73
CA ALA A 27 -0.37 15.78 35.30
C ALA A 27 0.73 14.86 34.77
N HIS A 28 0.34 13.64 34.41
CA HIS A 28 1.24 12.78 33.66
C HIS A 28 1.47 13.54 32.36
N PRO A 29 2.72 13.86 31.98
CA PRO A 29 2.95 14.41 30.67
C PRO A 29 2.32 13.43 29.68
N ALA A 30 1.43 13.93 28.82
CA ALA A 30 0.90 13.13 27.72
C ALA A 30 2.10 12.62 26.95
N ALA A 31 2.47 11.35 27.19
CA ALA A 31 3.65 10.78 26.59
C ALA A 31 3.40 10.78 25.09
N ALA A 32 4.19 11.58 24.38
CA ALA A 32 4.51 11.43 22.97
C ALA A 32 4.70 9.94 22.66
N GLN A 33 3.63 9.27 22.21
CA GLN A 33 3.57 7.81 22.15
C GLN A 33 4.00 7.34 20.76
N ILE A 34 5.24 6.85 20.68
CA ILE A 34 5.71 6.00 19.59
C ILE A 34 5.58 4.55 20.06
N VAL A 35 4.58 3.84 19.55
CA VAL A 35 4.15 2.53 20.08
C VAL A 35 4.15 1.49 18.97
N LEU A 36 4.72 0.33 19.28
CA LEU A 36 4.60 -0.84 18.43
C LEU A 36 3.30 -1.58 18.76
N LYS A 37 2.43 -1.77 17.76
CA LYS A 37 1.16 -2.51 17.90
C LYS A 37 1.09 -3.66 16.90
N SER A 38 0.33 -4.70 17.21
CA SER A 38 -0.09 -5.69 16.20
C SER A 38 -0.93 -5.01 15.11
N ALA A 39 -0.63 -5.28 13.84
CA ALA A 39 -1.34 -4.64 12.73
C ALA A 39 -2.75 -5.21 12.51
N TYR A 40 -2.98 -6.47 12.91
CA TYR A 40 -4.23 -7.19 12.72
C TYR A 40 -4.80 -7.75 14.05
N GLY A 41 -4.44 -7.12 15.17
CA GLY A 41 -4.82 -7.53 16.52
C GLY A 41 -3.92 -8.62 17.10
N GLU A 42 -3.84 -8.69 18.44
CA GLU A 42 -2.89 -9.59 19.13
C GLU A 42 -3.12 -11.07 18.79
N ALA A 43 -4.37 -11.47 18.54
CA ALA A 43 -4.72 -12.84 18.16
C ALA A 43 -4.14 -13.26 16.80
N SER A 44 -3.71 -12.32 15.94
CA SER A 44 -3.07 -12.64 14.67
C SER A 44 -1.60 -13.04 14.81
N LEU A 45 -0.97 -12.79 15.95
CA LEU A 45 0.44 -13.07 16.17
C LEU A 45 0.64 -14.54 16.56
N VAL A 46 1.45 -15.27 15.79
CA VAL A 46 1.75 -16.68 16.05
C VAL A 46 2.96 -16.86 16.98
N GLY A 47 3.74 -15.80 17.16
CA GLY A 47 4.86 -15.70 18.11
C GLY A 47 6.22 -16.12 17.51
N PRO A 48 7.33 -15.73 18.15
CA PRO A 48 8.69 -15.86 17.61
C PRO A 48 9.12 -17.32 17.33
N ALA A 49 8.56 -18.28 18.05
CA ALA A 49 8.85 -19.70 17.83
C ALA A 49 8.24 -20.26 16.54
N ARG A 50 7.09 -19.73 16.09
CA ARG A 50 6.33 -20.23 14.94
C ARG A 50 6.42 -19.32 13.72
N ALA A 51 6.53 -18.01 13.94
CA ALA A 51 6.58 -17.04 12.87
C ALA A 51 7.83 -17.22 12.00
N ARG A 52 7.70 -16.87 10.71
CA ARG A 52 8.85 -16.76 9.80
C ARG A 52 9.80 -15.63 10.18
N GLY A 53 9.23 -14.59 10.79
CA GLY A 53 9.88 -13.39 11.32
C GLY A 53 8.83 -12.40 11.82
N ALA A 54 9.30 -11.27 12.35
CA ALA A 54 8.49 -10.11 12.63
C ALA A 54 8.71 -9.05 11.54
N VAL A 55 7.64 -8.38 11.12
CA VAL A 55 7.72 -7.25 10.20
C VAL A 55 7.01 -6.05 10.79
N VAL A 56 7.65 -4.88 10.75
CA VAL A 56 7.10 -3.63 11.29
C VAL A 56 6.86 -2.64 10.16
N TRP A 57 5.62 -2.21 9.98
CA TRP A 57 5.27 -1.13 9.06
C TRP A 57 5.30 0.24 9.74
N SER A 58 5.96 1.21 9.09
CA SER A 58 6.01 2.61 9.49
C SER A 58 5.26 3.48 8.49
N HIS A 59 4.21 4.17 8.95
CA HIS A 59 3.35 5.02 8.14
C HIS A 59 4.08 6.27 7.61
N GLY A 60 3.53 6.90 6.57
CA GLY A 60 3.98 8.21 6.08
C GLY A 60 3.64 9.36 7.04
N ARG A 61 3.73 10.60 6.54
CA ARG A 61 3.33 11.80 7.29
C ARG A 61 2.36 12.64 6.46
N SER A 62 1.30 13.10 7.10
CA SER A 62 0.26 13.97 6.57
C SER A 62 0.35 15.34 7.24
N VAL A 63 0.05 16.38 6.48
CA VAL A 63 -0.10 17.74 7.02
C VAL A 63 -1.50 18.00 7.55
N ASP A 64 -2.49 17.16 7.20
CA ASP A 64 -3.92 17.42 7.44
C ASP A 64 -4.59 16.43 8.40
N SER A 65 -3.95 15.31 8.71
CA SER A 65 -4.54 14.24 9.53
C SER A 65 -3.56 13.67 10.56
N GLU A 66 -4.09 12.91 11.52
CA GLU A 66 -3.29 12.16 12.50
C GLU A 66 -2.79 10.86 11.86
N ASP A 67 -1.49 10.78 11.66
CA ASP A 67 -0.85 9.71 10.88
C ASP A 67 -0.84 8.35 11.57
N SER A 68 -0.94 8.33 12.90
CA SER A 68 -1.01 7.08 13.66
C SER A 68 -2.29 6.28 13.39
N GLU A 69 -3.30 6.87 12.76
CA GLU A 69 -4.53 6.19 12.35
C GLU A 69 -4.48 5.68 10.90
N ALA A 70 -3.39 5.94 10.17
CA ALA A 70 -3.25 5.51 8.78
C ALA A 70 -3.50 4.00 8.63
N PRO A 71 -4.25 3.55 7.60
CA PRO A 71 -4.53 2.14 7.40
C PRO A 71 -3.26 1.39 7.04
N THR A 72 -3.10 0.18 7.57
CA THR A 72 -2.00 -0.70 7.19
C THR A 72 -2.13 -1.08 5.71
N PRO A 73 -1.07 -0.94 4.90
CA PRO A 73 -1.16 -1.12 3.46
C PRO A 73 -1.36 -2.60 3.12
N LEU A 74 -2.10 -2.83 2.04
CA LEU A 74 -2.56 -4.17 1.63
C LEU A 74 -1.40 -5.17 1.45
N TYR A 75 -0.20 -4.73 1.06
CA TYR A 75 0.94 -5.65 0.88
C TYR A 75 1.43 -6.28 2.20
N MET A 76 1.12 -5.68 3.36
CA MET A 76 1.41 -6.28 4.66
C MET A 76 0.57 -7.53 4.92
N LYS A 77 -0.60 -7.64 4.27
CA LYS A 77 -1.45 -8.84 4.30
C LYS A 77 -0.71 -10.02 3.67
N ALA A 78 0.04 -9.81 2.59
CA ALA A 78 0.84 -10.85 1.95
C ALA A 78 1.91 -11.43 2.89
N LEU A 79 2.56 -10.59 3.70
CA LEU A 79 3.51 -11.03 4.72
C LEU A 79 2.82 -11.84 5.84
N ARG A 80 1.68 -11.34 6.33
CA ARG A 80 0.87 -12.07 7.32
C ARG A 80 0.47 -13.45 6.81
N ASP A 81 -0.09 -13.50 5.60
CA ASP A 81 -0.58 -14.74 4.98
C ASP A 81 0.57 -15.71 4.68
N ALA A 82 1.81 -15.21 4.52
CA ALA A 82 3.03 -16.01 4.45
C ALA A 82 3.55 -16.50 5.83
N GLY A 83 2.90 -16.13 6.94
CA GLY A 83 3.27 -16.56 8.30
C GLY A 83 4.26 -15.64 9.02
N TRP A 84 4.31 -14.35 8.66
CA TRP A 84 5.01 -13.33 9.44
C TRP A 84 4.10 -12.74 10.51
N ASP A 85 4.69 -12.41 11.66
CA ASP A 85 4.02 -11.59 12.67
C ASP A 85 4.12 -10.12 12.24
N VAL A 86 2.96 -9.48 12.04
CA VAL A 86 2.89 -8.13 11.47
C VAL A 86 2.57 -7.10 12.53
N TYR A 87 3.45 -6.12 12.63
CA TYR A 87 3.34 -4.97 13.52
C TYR A 87 3.24 -3.67 12.73
N ARG A 88 2.73 -2.65 13.39
CA ARG A 88 2.76 -1.25 12.96
C ARG A 88 3.42 -0.39 14.04
N LEU A 89 4.21 0.58 13.60
CA LEU A 89 4.77 1.61 14.47
C LEU A 89 3.85 2.83 14.41
N ASP A 90 3.00 2.97 15.42
CA ASP A 90 2.12 4.13 15.57
C ASP A 90 2.89 5.27 16.18
N ARG A 91 2.90 6.42 15.50
CA ARG A 91 3.64 7.61 15.92
C ARG A 91 2.69 8.78 15.91
N MET A 92 2.37 9.29 17.09
CA MET A 92 1.58 10.51 17.19
C MET A 92 2.33 11.67 16.53
N ARG A 93 1.62 12.48 15.74
CA ARG A 93 2.21 13.58 14.98
C ARG A 93 3.07 14.53 15.82
N VAL A 94 2.64 14.84 17.05
CA VAL A 94 3.36 15.74 17.98
C VAL A 94 4.79 15.26 18.29
N SER A 95 5.04 13.97 18.16
CA SER A 95 6.29 13.31 18.50
C SER A 95 7.09 12.83 17.29
N ASP A 96 6.50 12.92 16.10
CA ASP A 96 7.03 12.26 14.92
C ASP A 96 8.14 13.08 14.24
N THR A 97 9.38 12.70 14.55
CA THR A 97 10.59 13.28 13.96
C THR A 97 11.50 12.16 13.46
N LEU A 98 12.30 12.43 12.42
CA LEU A 98 13.25 11.44 11.88
C LEU A 98 14.14 10.83 12.99
N PRO A 99 14.76 11.61 13.90
CA PRO A 99 15.64 11.05 14.92
C PRO A 99 14.90 10.23 15.99
N ASN A 100 13.75 10.71 16.48
CA ASN A 100 13.03 10.00 17.55
C ASN A 100 12.41 8.71 17.04
N SER A 101 11.75 8.78 15.87
CA SER A 101 11.04 7.65 15.29
C SER A 101 11.99 6.56 14.79
N SER A 102 13.13 6.92 14.21
CA SER A 102 14.16 5.93 13.84
C SER A 102 14.80 5.26 15.06
N ARG A 103 15.10 6.02 16.12
CA ARG A 103 15.66 5.47 17.38
C ARG A 103 14.68 4.51 18.05
N ALA A 104 13.40 4.86 18.11
CA ALA A 104 12.37 4.00 18.63
C ALA A 104 12.24 2.72 17.79
N LEU A 105 12.22 2.83 16.46
CA LEU A 105 12.11 1.68 15.56
C LEU A 105 13.33 0.74 15.65
N ALA A 106 14.54 1.28 15.77
CA ALA A 106 15.75 0.50 16.03
C ALA A 106 15.64 -0.25 17.37
N SER A 107 15.18 0.42 18.42
CA SER A 107 15.00 -0.18 19.75
C SER A 107 13.94 -1.29 19.76
N TYR A 108 12.83 -1.10 19.06
CA TYR A 108 11.81 -2.14 18.89
C TYR A 108 12.33 -3.34 18.08
N SER A 109 13.18 -3.10 17.08
CA SER A 109 13.81 -4.17 16.30
C SER A 109 14.71 -5.04 17.18
N GLU A 110 15.53 -4.42 18.03
CA GLU A 110 16.34 -5.12 19.04
C GLU A 110 15.46 -5.91 20.01
N ALA A 111 14.36 -5.32 20.49
CA ALA A 111 13.42 -5.99 21.38
C ALA A 111 12.74 -7.21 20.71
N LEU A 112 12.41 -7.14 19.41
CA LEU A 112 11.89 -8.27 18.66
C LEU A 112 12.95 -9.38 18.52
N LYS A 113 14.21 -9.06 18.22
CA LYS A 113 15.30 -10.04 18.23
C LYS A 113 15.47 -10.69 19.61
N ALA A 114 15.44 -9.89 20.68
CA ALA A 114 15.54 -10.39 22.06
C ALA A 114 14.37 -11.30 22.46
N LYS A 115 13.17 -11.10 21.91
CA LYS A 115 12.03 -12.01 22.05
C LYS A 115 12.20 -13.34 21.32
N GLY A 116 13.21 -13.48 20.46
CA GLY A 116 13.54 -14.72 19.75
C GLY A 116 13.09 -14.75 18.28
N TYR A 117 12.65 -13.63 17.70
CA TYR A 117 12.36 -13.60 16.26
C TYR A 117 13.65 -13.82 15.46
N ARG A 118 13.67 -14.86 14.62
CA ARG A 118 14.83 -15.17 13.77
C ARG A 118 15.10 -14.08 12.75
N ARG A 119 14.04 -13.47 12.22
CA ARG A 119 14.08 -12.40 11.23
C ARG A 119 13.26 -11.20 11.70
N VAL A 120 13.78 -10.00 11.48
CA VAL A 120 13.09 -8.72 11.68
C VAL A 120 13.23 -7.90 10.40
N ALA A 121 12.11 -7.60 9.76
CA ALA A 121 12.03 -6.73 8.61
C ALA A 121 11.33 -5.41 8.97
N LEU A 122 11.75 -4.31 8.38
CA LEU A 122 11.01 -3.05 8.45
C LEU A 122 10.44 -2.70 7.08
N THR A 123 9.24 -2.17 7.07
CA THR A 123 8.61 -1.61 5.89
C THR A 123 8.18 -0.18 6.19
N GLY A 124 8.13 0.65 5.16
CA GLY A 124 7.58 1.98 5.34
C GLY A 124 7.29 2.66 4.02
N GLN A 125 6.39 3.63 4.08
CA GLN A 125 6.08 4.51 2.95
C GLN A 125 6.50 5.94 3.29
N SER A 126 6.99 6.71 2.32
CA SER A 126 7.22 8.15 2.50
C SER A 126 8.17 8.41 3.67
N PHE A 127 7.74 9.23 4.62
CA PHE A 127 8.45 9.53 5.86
C PHE A 127 8.83 8.25 6.64
N GLY A 128 7.92 7.28 6.74
CA GLY A 128 8.16 6.01 7.40
C GLY A 128 9.23 5.15 6.71
N ALA A 129 9.40 5.28 5.40
CA ALA A 129 10.47 4.62 4.66
C ALA A 129 11.85 5.21 5.01
N PHE A 130 11.95 6.56 5.09
CA PHE A 130 13.16 7.25 5.55
C PHE A 130 13.56 6.78 6.96
N ILE A 131 12.60 6.73 7.89
CA ILE A 131 12.83 6.27 9.25
C ILE A 131 13.27 4.81 9.32
N SER A 132 12.71 3.94 8.48
CA SER A 132 13.12 2.54 8.40
C SER A 132 14.57 2.39 7.93
N LEU A 133 14.97 3.18 6.93
CA LEU A 133 16.36 3.21 6.44
C LEU A 133 17.33 3.79 7.47
N ILE A 134 16.96 4.88 8.16
CA ILE A 134 17.79 5.47 9.23
C ILE A 134 17.95 4.47 10.39
N ALA A 135 16.87 3.79 10.80
CA ALA A 135 16.93 2.76 11.84
C ALA A 135 17.89 1.62 11.47
N ALA A 136 17.95 1.23 10.20
CA ALA A 136 18.90 0.23 9.70
C ALA A 136 20.38 0.64 9.82
N GLY A 137 20.67 1.94 9.98
CA GLY A 137 22.00 2.44 10.31
C GLY A 137 22.33 2.43 11.80
N GLN A 138 21.33 2.26 12.68
CA GLN A 138 21.48 2.37 14.14
C GLN A 138 21.63 1.01 14.83
N THR A 139 21.23 -0.09 14.18
CA THR A 139 21.20 -1.43 14.78
C THR A 139 21.53 -2.52 13.75
N ASN A 140 22.04 -3.64 14.23
CA ASN A 140 22.18 -4.87 13.44
C ASN A 140 20.92 -5.75 13.52
N ALA A 141 19.96 -5.49 14.41
CA ALA A 141 18.77 -6.31 14.59
C ALA A 141 17.86 -6.39 13.35
N ILE A 142 18.04 -5.51 12.37
CA ILE A 142 17.21 -5.45 11.17
C ILE A 142 17.87 -6.28 10.06
N ASP A 143 17.14 -7.24 9.51
CA ASP A 143 17.63 -8.11 8.44
C ASP A 143 17.24 -7.57 7.07
N ALA A 144 16.05 -6.96 6.92
CA ALA A 144 15.54 -6.45 5.65
C ALA A 144 14.77 -5.14 5.79
N ILE A 145 14.87 -4.27 4.78
CA ILE A 145 14.08 -3.05 4.61
C ILE A 145 13.28 -3.13 3.32
N ILE A 146 12.00 -2.77 3.36
CA ILE A 146 11.14 -2.56 2.20
C ILE A 146 10.66 -1.11 2.23
N ALA A 147 11.33 -0.24 1.47
CA ALA A 147 11.10 1.20 1.43
C ALA A 147 10.29 1.59 0.19
N THR A 148 9.05 2.04 0.36
CA THR A 148 8.21 2.49 -0.76
C THR A 148 8.13 4.01 -0.79
N ALA A 149 8.46 4.62 -1.93
CA ALA A 149 8.39 6.08 -2.12
C ALA A 149 9.06 6.89 -0.98
N PRO A 150 10.34 6.64 -0.62
CA PRO A 150 10.95 7.31 0.52
C PRO A 150 11.01 8.84 0.31
N ALA A 151 10.46 9.61 1.23
CA ALA A 151 10.50 11.08 1.21
C ALA A 151 10.35 11.67 2.63
N ALA A 152 10.99 12.80 2.91
CA ALA A 152 10.86 13.49 4.20
C ALA A 152 11.00 15.03 4.12
N PHE A 153 11.23 15.60 2.93
CA PHE A 153 11.58 17.00 2.73
C PHE A 153 10.59 17.75 1.81
N GLY A 154 9.31 17.36 1.89
CA GLY A 154 8.22 17.98 1.15
C GLY A 154 8.10 17.50 -0.31
N ASN A 155 7.05 17.96 -0.99
CA ASN A 155 6.76 17.64 -2.39
C ASN A 155 7.08 18.82 -3.32
N PHE A 156 7.02 18.56 -4.63
CA PHE A 156 7.29 19.51 -5.69
C PHE A 156 6.41 20.76 -5.63
N THR A 157 5.12 20.60 -5.31
CA THR A 157 4.12 21.66 -5.39
C THR A 157 4.16 22.62 -4.21
N GLU A 158 4.35 22.10 -3.00
CA GLU A 158 4.26 22.84 -1.74
C GLU A 158 5.64 23.21 -1.16
N ALA A 159 6.69 22.49 -1.57
CA ALA A 159 8.03 22.62 -1.02
C ALA A 159 9.11 22.52 -2.11
N PHE A 160 8.95 23.29 -3.19
CA PHE A 160 9.86 23.27 -4.37
C PHE A 160 11.35 23.50 -4.02
N ASP A 161 11.63 24.26 -2.97
CA ASP A 161 13.02 24.53 -2.56
C ASP A 161 13.67 23.32 -1.87
N SER A 162 12.88 22.49 -1.16
CA SER A 162 13.40 21.38 -0.36
C SER A 162 13.11 20.00 -0.91
N TYR A 163 12.18 19.81 -1.86
CA TYR A 163 11.84 18.45 -2.34
C TYR A 163 13.04 17.71 -2.96
N ARG A 164 14.04 18.45 -3.50
CA ARG A 164 15.30 17.88 -4.00
C ARG A 164 16.12 17.22 -2.89
N GLU A 165 15.95 17.63 -1.65
CA GLU A 165 16.56 17.00 -0.48
C GLU A 165 16.09 15.54 -0.28
N ASN A 166 14.93 15.15 -0.82
CA ASN A 166 14.50 13.75 -0.84
C ASN A 166 15.48 12.83 -1.59
N ALA A 167 16.29 13.37 -2.52
CA ALA A 167 17.41 12.64 -3.13
C ALA A 167 18.71 12.87 -2.36
N ALA A 168 19.10 14.13 -2.12
CA ALA A 168 20.39 14.45 -1.50
C ALA A 168 20.58 13.80 -0.13
N GLN A 169 19.52 13.72 0.68
CA GLN A 169 19.55 13.12 2.02
C GLN A 169 19.43 11.60 2.00
N LEU A 170 18.90 11.01 0.93
CA LEU A 170 18.81 9.55 0.80
C LEU A 170 20.21 8.91 0.71
N TRP A 171 21.15 9.54 0.01
CA TRP A 171 22.50 9.00 -0.18
C TRP A 171 23.29 8.76 1.11
N PRO A 172 23.46 9.74 2.01
CA PRO A 172 24.12 9.48 3.29
C PRO A 172 23.37 8.42 4.11
N ILE A 173 22.03 8.41 4.10
CA ILE A 173 21.26 7.37 4.83
C ILE A 173 21.60 5.97 4.32
N LEU A 174 21.65 5.75 3.01
CA LEU A 174 22.01 4.44 2.44
C LEU A 174 23.46 4.06 2.75
N ARG A 175 24.37 5.04 2.83
CA ARG A 175 25.76 4.80 3.25
C ARG A 175 25.90 4.45 4.73
N GLU A 176 24.89 4.68 5.55
CA GLU A 176 24.91 4.32 6.98
C GLU A 176 24.23 2.99 7.29
N VAL A 177 23.45 2.42 6.35
CA VAL A 177 22.80 1.10 6.56
C VAL A 177 23.86 0.06 6.95
N ARG A 178 23.66 -0.65 8.07
CA ARG A 178 24.71 -1.54 8.61
C ARG A 178 24.82 -2.84 7.81
N ARG A 179 23.78 -3.67 7.88
CA ARG A 179 23.77 -5.00 7.26
C ARG A 179 22.44 -5.40 6.61
N ALA A 180 21.38 -4.61 6.80
CA ALA A 180 20.07 -4.95 6.28
C ALA A 180 20.10 -4.98 4.76
N ARG A 181 19.47 -5.98 4.16
CA ARG A 181 19.17 -5.94 2.72
C ARG A 181 18.09 -4.90 2.44
N VAL A 182 18.19 -4.21 1.31
CA VAL A 182 17.31 -3.08 1.00
C VAL A 182 16.52 -3.32 -0.29
N MET A 183 15.21 -3.43 -0.17
CA MET A 183 14.28 -3.32 -1.30
C MET A 183 13.71 -1.91 -1.32
N MET A 184 13.68 -1.27 -2.48
CA MET A 184 13.20 0.10 -2.62
C MET A 184 12.36 0.29 -3.87
N PHE A 185 11.31 1.09 -3.75
CA PHE A 185 10.40 1.41 -4.84
C PHE A 185 10.33 2.92 -5.07
N PHE A 186 10.52 3.33 -6.32
CA PHE A 186 10.25 4.67 -6.82
C PHE A 186 9.12 4.60 -7.83
N PHE A 187 8.19 5.55 -7.81
CA PHE A 187 7.00 5.51 -8.65
C PHE A 187 6.99 6.65 -9.66
N HIS A 188 6.43 6.37 -10.83
CA HIS A 188 6.27 7.40 -11.85
C HIS A 188 5.29 8.48 -11.36
N GLY A 189 5.59 9.76 -11.58
CA GLY A 189 4.70 10.86 -11.18
C GLY A 189 4.51 11.01 -9.67
N ASP A 190 5.40 10.46 -8.86
CA ASP A 190 5.50 10.78 -7.43
C ASP A 190 6.00 12.22 -7.27
N ASP A 191 5.15 13.09 -6.73
CA ASP A 191 5.41 14.51 -6.52
C ASP A 191 6.45 14.78 -5.43
N PHE A 192 6.80 13.79 -4.61
CA PHE A 192 7.91 13.86 -3.65
C PHE A 192 9.24 13.38 -4.26
N ASP A 193 9.21 12.75 -5.43
CA ASP A 193 10.39 12.20 -6.07
C ASP A 193 11.04 13.21 -7.03
N PRO A 194 12.24 13.73 -6.75
CA PRO A 194 12.96 14.60 -7.68
C PRO A 194 13.49 13.88 -8.92
N GLY A 195 13.37 12.55 -9.00
CA GLY A 195 13.87 11.71 -10.08
C GLY A 195 15.33 11.31 -9.93
N GLY A 196 15.78 10.37 -10.77
CA GLY A 196 17.19 9.96 -10.86
C GLY A 196 17.72 9.22 -9.63
N ARG A 197 16.85 8.70 -8.76
CA ARG A 197 17.28 8.13 -7.47
C ARG A 197 17.72 6.66 -7.51
N ALA A 198 17.23 5.89 -8.49
CA ALA A 198 17.43 4.46 -8.47
C ALA A 198 18.89 4.02 -8.73
N GLU A 199 19.57 4.62 -9.70
CA GLU A 199 20.95 4.26 -10.03
C GLU A 199 21.94 4.62 -8.92
N PRO A 200 21.93 5.85 -8.33
CA PRO A 200 22.78 6.15 -7.19
C PRO A 200 22.51 5.24 -5.99
N ALA A 201 21.24 4.89 -5.71
CA ALA A 201 20.90 3.94 -4.65
C ALA A 201 21.53 2.56 -4.89
N ARG A 202 21.41 2.01 -6.11
CA ARG A 202 22.05 0.74 -6.50
C ARG A 202 23.56 0.79 -6.30
N ASN A 203 24.20 1.86 -6.77
CA ASN A 203 25.66 2.01 -6.67
C ASN A 203 26.13 2.07 -5.21
N ILE A 204 25.46 2.85 -4.36
CA ILE A 204 25.81 2.96 -2.93
C ILE A 204 25.67 1.62 -2.22
N LEU A 205 24.53 0.93 -2.40
CA LEU A 205 24.27 -0.34 -1.72
C LEU A 205 25.23 -1.44 -2.22
N SER A 206 25.54 -1.46 -3.52
CA SER A 206 26.53 -2.38 -4.08
C SER A 206 27.94 -2.12 -3.56
N GLN A 207 28.38 -0.85 -3.46
CA GLN A 207 29.69 -0.49 -2.89
C GLN A 207 29.82 -0.90 -1.42
N ARG A 208 28.70 -0.92 -0.69
CA ARG A 208 28.62 -1.41 0.69
C ARG A 208 28.54 -2.94 0.79
N GLY A 209 28.46 -3.66 -0.33
CA GLY A 209 28.27 -5.11 -0.36
C GLY A 209 26.91 -5.56 0.16
N LEU A 210 25.91 -4.69 0.17
CA LEU A 210 24.56 -5.01 0.67
C LEU A 210 23.69 -5.56 -0.46
N SER A 211 23.05 -6.69 -0.21
CA SER A 211 22.02 -7.21 -1.11
C SER A 211 20.88 -6.21 -1.24
N SER A 212 20.51 -5.87 -2.47
CA SER A 212 19.48 -4.87 -2.70
C SER A 212 18.64 -5.17 -3.93
N MET A 213 17.44 -4.62 -3.95
CA MET A 213 16.54 -4.66 -5.09
C MET A 213 15.84 -3.31 -5.24
N ILE A 214 16.14 -2.60 -6.32
CA ILE A 214 15.59 -1.27 -6.57
C ILE A 214 14.65 -1.35 -7.77
N VAL A 215 13.35 -1.22 -7.49
CA VAL A 215 12.28 -1.17 -8.50
C VAL A 215 12.01 0.30 -8.83
N ASP A 216 12.29 0.67 -10.07
CA ASP A 216 12.26 2.06 -10.51
C ASP A 216 11.14 2.26 -11.53
N GLN A 217 10.18 3.13 -11.17
CA GLN A 217 9.03 3.52 -11.98
C GLN A 217 8.30 2.33 -12.63
N PRO A 218 7.78 1.37 -11.84
CA PRO A 218 7.02 0.26 -12.39
C PRO A 218 5.79 0.79 -13.12
N SER A 219 5.54 0.28 -14.32
CA SER A 219 4.44 0.73 -15.19
C SER A 219 3.08 0.74 -14.47
N LEU A 220 2.19 1.69 -14.76
CA LEU A 220 0.83 1.77 -14.20
C LEU A 220 0.73 1.94 -12.66
N LEU A 221 1.85 2.03 -11.96
CA LEU A 221 1.92 2.35 -10.54
C LEU A 221 2.46 3.78 -10.41
N THR A 222 1.53 4.72 -10.35
CA THR A 222 1.79 6.15 -10.45
C THR A 222 1.44 6.86 -9.15
N GLY A 223 2.23 7.88 -8.82
CA GLY A 223 2.03 8.74 -7.66
C GLY A 223 2.62 8.18 -6.37
N HIS A 224 2.69 9.06 -5.37
CA HIS A 224 3.34 8.80 -4.09
C HIS A 224 2.72 7.63 -3.29
N GLY A 225 1.41 7.43 -3.43
CA GLY A 225 0.65 6.38 -2.73
C GLY A 225 0.56 5.04 -3.46
N ALA A 226 1.30 4.83 -4.57
CA ALA A 226 1.13 3.66 -5.43
C ALA A 226 1.31 2.30 -4.71
N ALA A 227 2.11 2.26 -3.64
CA ALA A 227 2.32 1.05 -2.83
C ALA A 227 1.08 0.60 -2.03
N ASN A 228 0.09 1.48 -1.82
CA ASN A 228 -1.13 1.16 -1.07
C ASN A 228 -2.19 0.45 -1.93
N THR A 229 -1.87 0.18 -3.18
CA THR A 229 -2.84 -0.22 -4.20
C THR A 229 -2.87 -1.75 -4.33
N GLY A 230 -4.02 -2.32 -4.69
CA GLY A 230 -4.10 -3.77 -4.92
C GLY A 230 -3.23 -4.22 -6.11
N LEU A 231 -3.07 -3.36 -7.12
CA LEU A 231 -2.16 -3.60 -8.25
C LEU A 231 -0.70 -3.80 -7.77
N PHE A 232 -0.25 -3.01 -6.79
CA PHE A 232 1.06 -3.17 -6.19
C PHE A 232 1.19 -4.54 -5.49
N VAL A 233 0.19 -4.94 -4.71
CA VAL A 233 0.19 -6.24 -4.02
C VAL A 233 0.24 -7.40 -5.02
N ARG A 234 -0.55 -7.33 -6.09
CA ARG A 234 -0.59 -8.38 -7.13
C ARG A 234 0.77 -8.59 -7.79
N ARG A 235 1.52 -7.50 -8.03
CA ARG A 235 2.80 -7.60 -8.74
C ARG A 235 3.98 -7.89 -7.83
N PHE A 236 3.98 -7.32 -6.62
CA PHE A 236 5.16 -7.32 -5.76
C PHE A 236 4.99 -8.06 -4.44
N GLY A 237 3.77 -8.49 -4.06
CA GLY A 237 3.52 -9.12 -2.77
C GLY A 237 4.36 -10.39 -2.54
N ALA A 238 4.36 -11.31 -3.50
CA ALA A 238 5.16 -12.54 -3.42
C ALA A 238 6.68 -12.24 -3.40
N CYS A 239 7.13 -11.28 -4.20
CA CYS A 239 8.51 -10.83 -4.19
C CYS A 239 8.92 -10.22 -2.85
N ILE A 240 8.09 -9.35 -2.26
CA ILE A 240 8.33 -8.71 -0.96
C ILE A 240 8.50 -9.78 0.13
N VAL A 241 7.65 -10.81 0.13
CA VAL A 241 7.78 -11.93 1.07
C VAL A 241 9.11 -12.65 0.90
N ARG A 242 9.47 -13.03 -0.33
CA ARG A 242 10.75 -13.72 -0.61
C ARG A 242 11.94 -12.85 -0.20
N PHE A 243 11.92 -11.57 -0.56
CA PHE A 243 12.95 -10.60 -0.19
C PHE A 243 13.03 -10.44 1.33
N ALA A 244 11.91 -10.45 2.05
CA ALA A 244 11.92 -10.37 3.51
C ALA A 244 12.53 -11.62 4.15
N GLU A 245 12.46 -12.79 3.50
CA GLU A 245 12.98 -14.06 4.01
C GLU A 245 14.48 -14.22 3.77
N GLU A 246 14.94 -13.95 2.54
CA GLU A 246 16.32 -14.24 2.10
C GLU A 246 16.85 -13.20 1.11
N PRO A 247 18.18 -13.09 0.94
CA PRO A 247 18.76 -12.25 -0.12
C PRO A 247 18.33 -12.73 -1.51
N PRO A 248 18.08 -11.81 -2.47
CA PRO A 248 17.77 -12.20 -3.84
C PRO A 248 18.86 -13.06 -4.47
N THR A 249 18.46 -14.09 -5.20
CA THR A 249 19.37 -14.93 -5.98
C THR A 249 19.16 -14.73 -7.49
N PRO A 250 20.16 -15.02 -8.34
CA PRO A 250 19.98 -14.96 -9.80
C PRO A 250 18.88 -15.89 -10.36
N ASN A 251 18.49 -16.92 -9.60
CA ASN A 251 17.46 -17.88 -9.98
C ASN A 251 16.06 -17.48 -9.49
N ASP A 252 15.94 -16.39 -8.74
CA ASP A 252 14.65 -15.89 -8.29
C ASP A 252 13.79 -15.45 -9.48
N PRO A 253 12.47 -15.72 -9.45
CA PRO A 253 11.59 -15.18 -10.48
C PRO A 253 11.60 -13.65 -10.42
N PRO A 254 11.45 -12.96 -11.57
CA PRO A 254 11.45 -11.50 -11.63
C PRO A 254 10.37 -10.93 -10.71
N CYS A 255 10.72 -9.89 -9.96
CA CYS A 255 9.82 -9.31 -8.97
C CYS A 255 8.67 -8.48 -9.55
N ASP A 256 8.78 -8.09 -10.81
CA ASP A 256 7.69 -7.49 -11.53
C ASP A 256 6.98 -8.57 -12.36
N GLU A 257 6.06 -9.28 -11.72
CA GLU A 257 5.27 -10.33 -12.37
C GLU A 257 4.53 -9.78 -13.60
N SER A 258 4.25 -10.65 -14.58
CA SER A 258 3.46 -10.28 -15.76
C SER A 258 2.00 -9.97 -15.46
N TRP A 259 1.59 -10.03 -14.18
CA TRP A 259 0.23 -9.74 -13.74
C TRP A 259 -0.18 -8.31 -14.11
N GLY A 260 -1.38 -8.14 -14.68
CA GLY A 260 -1.83 -6.86 -15.21
C GLY A 260 -1.20 -6.48 -16.55
N ARG A 261 -0.16 -7.21 -17.00
CA ARG A 261 0.44 -7.07 -18.33
C ARG A 261 -0.13 -8.03 -19.36
N SER A 262 -0.94 -9.01 -18.96
CA SER A 262 -1.72 -9.90 -19.82
C SER A 262 -2.94 -10.40 -19.03
N PRO A 263 -4.11 -10.55 -19.67
CA PRO A 263 -5.30 -11.04 -19.00
C PRO A 263 -5.11 -12.47 -18.49
N SER A 264 -5.61 -12.75 -17.30
CA SER A 264 -5.73 -14.11 -16.78
C SER A 264 -6.60 -14.99 -17.69
N ALA A 265 -6.35 -16.29 -17.67
CA ALA A 265 -7.09 -17.27 -18.47
C ALA A 265 -8.57 -17.26 -18.13
N GLU A 266 -8.91 -17.13 -16.84
CA GLU A 266 -10.27 -17.05 -16.33
C GLU A 266 -10.99 -15.80 -16.87
N LEU A 267 -10.32 -14.64 -16.86
CA LEU A 267 -10.88 -13.40 -17.40
C LEU A 267 -11.10 -13.49 -18.91
N LEU A 268 -10.12 -14.03 -19.65
CA LEU A 268 -10.23 -14.23 -21.09
C LEU A 268 -11.41 -15.15 -21.42
N GLN A 269 -11.50 -16.30 -20.77
CA GLN A 269 -12.56 -17.27 -21.01
C GLN A 269 -13.95 -16.68 -20.77
N ALA A 270 -14.09 -15.83 -19.75
CA ALA A 270 -15.34 -15.14 -19.46
C ALA A 270 -15.65 -13.98 -20.42
N ALA A 271 -14.63 -13.35 -21.02
CA ALA A 271 -14.76 -12.25 -21.96
C ALA A 271 -15.05 -12.71 -23.40
N LEU A 272 -14.97 -14.01 -23.69
CA LEU A 272 -15.34 -14.56 -24.98
C LEU A 272 -16.85 -14.36 -25.25
N PRO A 273 -17.23 -13.86 -26.44
CA PRO A 273 -18.62 -13.70 -26.83
C PRO A 273 -19.37 -15.03 -26.73
N ALA A 274 -20.55 -15.03 -26.12
CA ALA A 274 -21.36 -16.25 -26.02
C ALA A 274 -21.82 -16.78 -27.39
N ASN A 275 -21.85 -15.93 -28.43
CA ASN A 275 -22.22 -16.28 -29.80
C ASN A 275 -21.44 -15.40 -30.82
N ALA A 276 -20.28 -15.87 -31.28
CA ALA A 276 -19.43 -15.16 -32.27
C ALA A 276 -19.95 -15.23 -33.72
N SER A 277 -21.27 -15.16 -33.95
CA SER A 277 -21.88 -15.32 -35.29
C SER A 277 -22.51 -14.05 -35.88
N GLY A 278 -22.44 -12.91 -35.19
CA GLY A 278 -23.01 -11.64 -35.66
C GLY A 278 -22.09 -10.89 -36.61
N SER A 279 -22.11 -11.20 -37.91
CA SER A 279 -21.51 -10.36 -38.94
C SER A 279 -22.21 -8.99 -38.98
N ALA A 280 -21.48 -7.92 -38.64
CA ALA A 280 -21.99 -6.55 -38.72
C ALA A 280 -22.19 -6.15 -40.19
N LYS A 281 -23.43 -6.23 -40.67
CA LYS A 281 -23.84 -5.61 -41.95
C LYS A 281 -24.57 -4.28 -41.69
N GLY A 282 -23.92 -3.18 -42.09
CA GLY A 282 -24.55 -1.95 -42.61
C GLY A 282 -25.07 -0.89 -41.62
N ASN A 283 -24.44 0.30 -41.69
CA ASN A 283 -24.93 1.70 -41.50
C ASN A 283 -23.97 2.55 -40.67
N ASP A 284 -23.92 3.87 -40.89
CA ASP A 284 -22.96 4.83 -40.30
C ASP A 284 -22.79 4.76 -38.77
N ALA A 285 -23.81 4.32 -38.03
CA ALA A 285 -23.71 4.03 -36.59
C ALA A 285 -22.64 2.95 -36.26
N THR A 286 -22.39 2.01 -37.18
CA THR A 286 -21.30 1.03 -37.06
C THR A 286 -19.91 1.63 -37.29
N ALA A 287 -19.80 2.77 -37.99
CA ALA A 287 -18.51 3.41 -38.25
C ALA A 287 -17.92 4.01 -36.96
N ALA A 288 -18.75 4.67 -36.15
CA ALA A 288 -18.34 5.24 -34.85
C ALA A 288 -18.04 4.16 -33.81
N LEU A 289 -18.68 2.99 -33.90
CA LEU A 289 -18.42 1.86 -33.01
C LEU A 289 -17.16 1.07 -33.38
N ARG A 290 -16.80 1.01 -34.68
CA ARG A 290 -15.69 0.21 -35.21
C ARG A 290 -14.40 0.30 -34.38
N PRO A 291 -13.97 1.50 -33.92
CA PRO A 291 -12.76 1.62 -33.11
C PRO A 291 -12.84 0.91 -31.76
N TYR A 292 -14.04 0.72 -31.20
CA TYR A 292 -14.28 0.04 -29.93
C TYR A 292 -14.57 -1.46 -30.08
N MET A 293 -14.77 -1.97 -31.30
CA MET A 293 -15.12 -3.40 -31.51
C MET A 293 -14.01 -4.35 -31.08
N GLY A 294 -14.38 -5.49 -30.50
CA GLY A 294 -13.46 -6.53 -30.03
C GLY A 294 -13.25 -6.51 -28.52
N THR A 295 -12.24 -7.25 -28.07
CA THR A 295 -11.92 -7.42 -26.64
C THR A 295 -10.85 -6.43 -26.22
N TRP A 296 -11.11 -5.75 -25.10
CA TRP A 296 -10.20 -4.82 -24.46
C TRP A 296 -9.86 -5.32 -23.07
N TYR A 297 -8.63 -5.09 -22.63
CA TYR A 297 -8.12 -5.54 -21.33
C TYR A 297 -7.34 -4.45 -20.62
N GLY A 298 -7.48 -4.38 -19.30
CA GLY A 298 -6.62 -3.61 -18.42
C GLY A 298 -6.77 -4.06 -16.97
N SER A 299 -6.29 -3.24 -16.05
CA SER A 299 -6.46 -3.46 -14.61
C SER A 299 -6.72 -2.14 -13.90
N TYR A 300 -7.54 -2.19 -12.87
CA TYR A 300 -7.75 -1.04 -11.99
C TYR A 300 -6.67 -1.02 -10.90
N ILE A 301 -6.45 0.18 -10.35
CA ILE A 301 -5.48 0.41 -9.29
C ILE A 301 -5.75 -0.44 -8.04
N ASN A 302 -7.01 -0.80 -7.79
CA ASN A 302 -7.40 -1.71 -6.71
C ASN A 302 -6.99 -3.19 -6.93
N GLY A 303 -6.30 -3.52 -8.02
CA GLY A 303 -5.81 -4.88 -8.29
C GLY A 303 -6.85 -5.82 -8.89
N ARG A 304 -7.95 -5.28 -9.44
CA ARG A 304 -8.91 -6.05 -10.26
C ARG A 304 -8.55 -5.94 -11.73
N GLU A 305 -8.49 -7.07 -12.41
CA GLU A 305 -8.44 -7.09 -13.88
C GLU A 305 -9.79 -6.73 -14.47
N VAL A 306 -9.81 -6.12 -15.64
CA VAL A 306 -11.04 -5.75 -16.35
C VAL A 306 -10.92 -6.11 -17.82
N ALA A 307 -11.98 -6.69 -18.36
CA ALA A 307 -12.16 -6.88 -19.79
C ALA A 307 -13.49 -6.28 -20.27
N LEU A 308 -13.45 -5.64 -21.43
CA LEU A 308 -14.63 -5.17 -22.15
C LEU A 308 -14.65 -5.85 -23.52
N SER A 309 -15.63 -6.71 -23.76
CA SER A 309 -15.84 -7.36 -25.05
C SER A 309 -17.02 -6.71 -25.74
N VAL A 310 -16.74 -5.82 -26.70
CA VAL A 310 -17.79 -5.13 -27.46
C VAL A 310 -18.14 -6.01 -28.66
N GLU A 311 -19.40 -6.43 -28.76
CA GLU A 311 -19.81 -7.46 -29.72
C GLU A 311 -20.56 -6.91 -30.93
N LYS A 312 -21.58 -6.08 -30.70
CA LYS A 312 -22.45 -5.59 -31.77
C LYS A 312 -23.10 -4.25 -31.45
N ALA A 313 -23.55 -3.58 -32.50
CA ALA A 313 -24.51 -2.48 -32.43
C ALA A 313 -25.82 -2.85 -33.12
N GLU A 314 -26.93 -2.35 -32.59
CA GLU A 314 -28.26 -2.38 -33.20
C GLU A 314 -28.86 -0.96 -33.10
N GLY A 315 -28.90 -0.24 -34.22
CA GLY A 315 -29.17 1.20 -34.18
C GLY A 315 -28.13 1.95 -33.35
N ASP A 316 -28.58 2.76 -32.39
CA ASP A 316 -27.71 3.49 -31.46
C ASP A 316 -27.30 2.66 -30.23
N ALA A 317 -27.85 1.45 -30.07
CA ALA A 317 -27.56 0.59 -28.94
C ALA A 317 -26.28 -0.22 -29.19
N VAL A 318 -25.35 -0.16 -28.25
CA VAL A 318 -24.12 -0.96 -28.22
C VAL A 318 -24.24 -2.05 -27.16
N TYR A 319 -23.87 -3.27 -27.49
CA TYR A 319 -23.87 -4.39 -26.55
C TYR A 319 -22.46 -4.89 -26.29
N ALA A 320 -22.12 -5.03 -25.01
CA ALA A 320 -20.82 -5.50 -24.58
C ALA A 320 -20.92 -6.36 -23.33
N ASP A 321 -19.98 -7.29 -23.18
CA ASP A 321 -19.73 -7.94 -21.89
C ASP A 321 -18.67 -7.16 -21.13
N TYR A 322 -19.02 -6.74 -19.91
CA TYR A 322 -18.09 -6.20 -18.94
C TYR A 322 -17.73 -7.30 -17.95
N VAL A 323 -16.45 -7.64 -17.88
CA VAL A 323 -15.91 -8.67 -17.00
C VAL A 323 -14.92 -8.03 -16.05
N LEU A 324 -15.09 -8.29 -14.76
CA LEU A 324 -14.27 -7.75 -13.70
C LEU A 324 -13.75 -8.91 -12.84
N GLY A 325 -12.42 -9.05 -12.79
CA GLY A 325 -11.75 -10.12 -12.06
C GLY A 325 -11.93 -10.01 -10.54
N VAL A 326 -11.47 -11.03 -9.82
CA VAL A 326 -11.48 -11.04 -8.35
C VAL A 326 -10.60 -9.94 -7.77
N GLY A 327 -11.06 -9.33 -6.68
CA GLY A 327 -10.31 -8.32 -5.94
C GLY A 327 -9.31 -8.91 -4.95
N MET A 328 -8.76 -8.02 -4.11
CA MET A 328 -7.80 -8.38 -3.05
C MET A 328 -8.48 -8.81 -1.76
N GLU A 329 -9.75 -8.44 -1.62
CA GLU A 329 -10.59 -8.80 -0.48
C GLU A 329 -11.62 -9.86 -0.87
N ALA A 330 -12.03 -10.66 0.12
CA ALA A 330 -12.89 -11.83 -0.09
C ALA A 330 -14.30 -11.46 -0.58
N ASP A 331 -14.73 -10.23 -0.32
CA ASP A 331 -16.02 -9.66 -0.72
C ASP A 331 -16.00 -9.05 -2.13
N GLN A 332 -14.88 -9.19 -2.86
CA GLN A 332 -14.72 -8.71 -4.23
C GLN A 332 -14.70 -9.88 -5.22
N PRO A 333 -15.85 -10.53 -5.47
CA PRO A 333 -15.92 -11.71 -6.32
C PRO A 333 -15.65 -11.39 -7.79
N PHE A 334 -15.51 -12.44 -8.59
CA PHE A 334 -15.52 -12.32 -10.04
C PHE A 334 -16.91 -11.86 -10.52
N GLU A 335 -16.97 -10.92 -11.46
CA GLU A 335 -18.22 -10.39 -12.01
C GLU A 335 -18.21 -10.41 -13.54
N ARG A 336 -19.33 -10.83 -14.13
CA ARG A 336 -19.61 -10.69 -15.57
C ARG A 336 -20.99 -10.10 -15.75
N VAL A 337 -21.09 -8.99 -16.48
CA VAL A 337 -22.36 -8.31 -16.71
C VAL A 337 -22.48 -7.92 -18.17
N ARG A 338 -23.59 -8.32 -18.78
CA ARG A 338 -23.99 -7.81 -20.10
C ARG A 338 -24.45 -6.37 -19.97
N ARG A 339 -23.86 -5.46 -20.76
CA ARG A 339 -24.16 -4.04 -20.76
C ARG A 339 -24.81 -3.62 -22.08
N LYS A 340 -25.81 -2.74 -21.98
CA LYS A 340 -26.39 -2.01 -23.11
C LYS A 340 -26.03 -0.53 -22.99
N GLY A 341 -25.40 0.03 -24.00
CA GLY A 341 -24.87 1.38 -24.01
C GLY A 341 -25.11 2.09 -25.34
N ARG A 342 -24.41 3.20 -25.55
CA ARG A 342 -24.48 4.02 -26.76
C ARG A 342 -23.15 4.75 -26.99
N ILE A 343 -22.97 5.29 -28.19
CA ILE A 343 -21.92 6.29 -28.44
C ILE A 343 -22.49 7.68 -28.14
N GLU A 344 -21.84 8.43 -27.27
CA GLU A 344 -22.20 9.79 -26.90
C GLU A 344 -20.94 10.66 -26.89
N ASN A 345 -20.92 11.74 -27.69
CA ASN A 345 -19.77 12.65 -27.80
C ASN A 345 -18.43 11.93 -28.10
N GLY A 346 -18.49 10.85 -28.89
CA GLY A 346 -17.33 10.03 -29.24
C GLY A 346 -16.87 9.04 -28.17
N GLU A 347 -17.55 8.99 -27.02
CA GLU A 347 -17.33 8.01 -25.95
C GLU A 347 -18.35 6.87 -26.03
N LEU A 348 -17.93 5.65 -25.71
CA LEU A 348 -18.84 4.55 -25.44
C LEU A 348 -19.29 4.61 -23.98
N VAL A 349 -20.59 4.78 -23.75
CA VAL A 349 -21.20 5.01 -22.44
C VAL A 349 -22.20 3.91 -22.10
N PHE A 350 -22.08 3.36 -20.88
CA PHE A 350 -23.04 2.43 -20.29
C PHE A 350 -23.54 3.00 -18.95
N ASP A 351 -24.77 3.48 -18.91
CA ASP A 351 -25.38 4.22 -17.80
C ASP A 351 -26.77 3.69 -17.43
N GLU A 352 -26.97 2.38 -17.62
CA GLU A 352 -28.19 1.66 -17.24
C GLU A 352 -28.58 1.92 -15.77
N LYS A 353 -29.85 2.24 -15.53
CA LYS A 353 -30.37 2.55 -14.18
C LYS A 353 -30.08 1.42 -13.19
N GLY A 354 -29.58 1.79 -12.01
CA GLY A 354 -29.26 0.86 -10.92
C GLY A 354 -27.93 0.11 -11.09
N ARG A 355 -27.12 0.47 -12.09
CA ARG A 355 -25.79 -0.10 -12.35
C ARG A 355 -24.73 0.99 -12.32
N ASN A 356 -23.48 0.54 -12.17
CA ASN A 356 -22.30 1.39 -12.26
C ASN A 356 -22.18 2.00 -13.65
N ILE A 357 -21.80 3.27 -13.73
CA ILE A 357 -21.61 3.97 -15.01
C ILE A 357 -20.22 3.63 -15.55
N LEU A 358 -20.17 3.19 -16.80
CA LEU A 358 -18.92 2.92 -17.50
C LEU A 358 -18.78 3.89 -18.67
N ARG A 359 -17.61 4.50 -18.80
CA ARG A 359 -17.27 5.38 -19.92
C ARG A 359 -15.96 4.97 -20.55
N TYR A 360 -15.93 4.94 -21.87
CA TYR A 360 -14.78 4.50 -22.64
C TYR A 360 -14.48 5.52 -23.73
N ARG A 361 -13.28 6.08 -23.71
CA ARG A 361 -12.82 7.06 -24.68
C ARG A 361 -11.59 6.56 -25.42
N LEU A 362 -11.66 6.50 -26.74
CA LEU A 362 -10.51 6.16 -27.56
C LEU A 362 -9.41 7.22 -27.38
N ARG A 363 -8.18 6.75 -27.21
CA ARG A 363 -6.99 7.58 -27.07
C ARG A 363 -6.24 7.66 -28.41
N PRO A 364 -5.45 8.72 -28.64
CA PRO A 364 -4.61 8.84 -29.84
C PRO A 364 -3.62 7.69 -30.03
N ASP A 365 -3.24 7.01 -28.93
CA ASP A 365 -2.31 5.88 -28.92
C ASP A 365 -2.99 4.52 -29.23
N GLY A 366 -4.25 4.53 -29.69
CA GLY A 366 -5.02 3.33 -30.04
C GLY A 366 -5.53 2.53 -28.83
N ARG A 367 -5.33 3.02 -27.61
CA ARG A 367 -5.88 2.44 -26.37
C ARG A 367 -7.22 3.08 -26.02
N VAL A 368 -7.90 2.53 -25.03
CA VAL A 368 -9.17 3.07 -24.53
C VAL A 368 -8.99 3.53 -23.09
N ALA A 369 -9.17 4.82 -22.81
CA ALA A 369 -9.34 5.29 -21.45
C ALA A 369 -10.69 4.80 -20.92
N ALA A 370 -10.71 4.19 -19.76
CA ALA A 370 -11.91 3.62 -19.16
C ALA A 370 -12.14 4.23 -17.77
N SER A 371 -13.36 4.66 -17.51
CA SER A 371 -13.81 5.14 -16.21
C SER A 371 -14.96 4.25 -15.73
N TRP A 372 -14.87 3.80 -14.50
CA TRP A 372 -15.93 3.15 -13.74
C TRP A 372 -16.36 4.11 -12.64
N LEU A 373 -17.66 4.38 -12.56
CA LEU A 373 -18.25 5.15 -11.48
C LEU A 373 -19.29 4.28 -10.80
N ASP A 374 -19.22 4.25 -9.48
CA ASP A 374 -20.21 3.59 -8.66
C ASP A 374 -21.62 4.14 -8.96
N LYS A 375 -22.63 3.29 -8.85
CA LYS A 375 -24.04 3.64 -9.09
C LYS A 375 -24.52 4.80 -8.20
N ASP A 376 -23.93 4.92 -7.02
CA ASP A 376 -24.24 5.97 -6.04
C ASP A 376 -23.34 7.22 -6.23
N GLY A 377 -22.40 7.18 -7.19
CA GLY A 377 -21.55 8.30 -7.58
C GLY A 377 -20.38 8.60 -6.64
N HIS A 378 -20.24 7.85 -5.54
CA HIS A 378 -19.21 8.09 -4.53
C HIS A 378 -17.86 7.46 -4.86
N GLY A 379 -17.86 6.37 -5.63
CA GLY A 379 -16.66 5.67 -6.08
C GLY A 379 -16.32 5.95 -7.53
N ARG A 380 -15.03 6.16 -7.82
CA ARG A 380 -14.52 6.26 -9.20
C ARG A 380 -13.22 5.48 -9.34
N LEU A 381 -13.09 4.72 -10.42
CA LEU A 381 -11.86 4.06 -10.83
C LEU A 381 -11.58 4.38 -12.30
N ASP A 382 -10.34 4.75 -12.59
CA ASP A 382 -9.87 5.01 -13.95
C ASP A 382 -8.79 4.00 -14.34
N THR A 383 -8.76 3.63 -15.62
CA THR A 383 -7.71 2.77 -16.19
C THR A 383 -7.56 3.02 -17.70
N VAL A 384 -6.58 2.37 -18.31
CA VAL A 384 -6.36 2.35 -19.75
C VAL A 384 -6.41 0.90 -20.22
N LEU A 385 -7.35 0.61 -21.10
CA LEU A 385 -7.50 -0.69 -21.74
C LEU A 385 -6.73 -0.74 -23.06
N ARG A 386 -6.15 -1.89 -23.35
CA ARG A 386 -5.53 -2.20 -24.63
C ARG A 386 -6.31 -3.33 -25.31
N ARG A 387 -6.24 -3.36 -26.63
CA ARG A 387 -6.89 -4.41 -27.42
C ARG A 387 -6.21 -5.76 -27.16
N VAL A 388 -7.01 -6.81 -26.99
CA VAL A 388 -6.56 -8.20 -26.97
C VAL A 388 -6.69 -8.72 -28.40
N ASN A 389 -5.59 -9.22 -28.95
CA ASN A 389 -5.57 -9.79 -30.31
C ASN A 389 -6.01 -11.25 -30.30
#